data_AF-A0A2H0QVJ5-F1
#
_entry.id   AF-A0A2H0QVJ5-F1
#
_cell.length_a   1.000
_cell.length_b   1.000
_cell.length_c   1.000
_cell.angle_alpha   90.00
_cell.angle_beta   90.00
_cell.angle_gamma   90.00
#
_symmetry.space_group_name_H-M   'P 1'
#
loop_
_entity.id
_entity.type
_entity.pdbx_description
1 polymer ?
#
loop_
_entity_poly.entity_id
_entity_poly.type
_entity_poly.pdbx_seq_one_letter_code
_entity_poly.pdbx_strand_id
1 'polypeptide(L)'
;MNENRNKLKKVSEKFISDTFFMPVIGAEIEFYLKDSGIDLIKKNCDERQIKYLEIKEEKGESQWEISISHKNDVVAIADEILKIRESFKDADFSAMPFDSGYGNSLHIHISLPDKDGKNIFAKNDDEESLYMKYAIGGLLEKMPEHMRVFAPYDKCYERLKNGNDAPSTISWGGNNRTVALRLPTTTTEPENRRIEHRVAAADSDPYLVISAILEGIYYGILNKVLPKSEKIYGDASLKMYGLDSLY
;
A
#
# COMPACT_ATOMS: atom_id res chain seq x y z
N MET A 1 -7.71 1.08 -24.59
CA MET A 1 -6.78 1.55 -23.55
C MET A 1 -7.59 1.70 -22.27
N ASN A 2 -7.19 1.05 -21.16
CA ASN A 2 -7.97 1.03 -19.92
C ASN A 2 -8.18 2.47 -19.37
N GLU A 3 -9.42 2.83 -19.05
CA GLU A 3 -9.81 4.16 -18.55
C GLU A 3 -9.08 4.51 -17.24
N ASN A 4 -9.00 3.56 -16.30
CA ASN A 4 -8.34 3.74 -15.01
C ASN A 4 -6.82 3.93 -15.16
N ARG A 5 -6.21 3.23 -16.13
CA ARG A 5 -4.80 3.43 -16.49
C ARG A 5 -4.52 4.86 -16.95
N ASN A 6 -5.40 5.41 -17.79
CA ASN A 6 -5.29 6.81 -18.23
C ASN A 6 -5.54 7.81 -17.09
N LYS A 7 -6.44 7.48 -16.17
CA LYS A 7 -6.69 8.29 -14.97
C LYS A 7 -5.43 8.37 -14.10
N LEU A 8 -4.82 7.23 -13.76
CA LEU A 8 -3.59 7.21 -12.96
C LEU A 8 -2.48 8.02 -13.62
N LYS A 9 -2.30 7.87 -14.94
CA LYS A 9 -1.32 8.66 -15.69
C LYS A 9 -1.52 10.17 -15.49
N LYS A 10 -2.76 10.67 -15.65
CA LYS A 10 -3.09 12.09 -15.46
C LYS A 10 -2.88 12.56 -14.02
N VAL A 11 -3.27 11.73 -13.04
CA VAL A 11 -3.07 12.02 -11.61
C VAL A 11 -1.58 12.14 -11.29
N SER A 12 -0.76 11.21 -11.78
CA SER A 12 0.69 11.22 -11.59
C SER A 12 1.36 12.43 -12.27
N GLU A 13 0.99 12.75 -13.51
CA GLU A 13 1.50 13.92 -14.24
C GLU A 13 1.16 15.22 -13.51
N LYS A 14 -0.09 15.36 -13.06
CA LYS A 14 -0.52 16.53 -12.29
C LYS A 14 0.25 16.64 -10.98
N PHE A 15 0.32 15.55 -10.21
CA PHE A 15 1.07 15.48 -8.95
C PHE A 15 2.50 16.00 -9.14
N ILE A 16 3.22 15.47 -10.13
CA ILE A 16 4.61 15.86 -10.39
C ILE A 16 4.69 17.34 -10.80
N SER A 17 3.78 17.80 -11.66
CA SER A 17 3.80 19.19 -12.15
C SER A 17 3.55 20.24 -11.07
N ASP A 18 2.70 19.92 -10.08
CA ASP A 18 2.30 20.86 -9.04
C ASP A 18 3.24 20.82 -7.83
N THR A 19 3.81 19.65 -7.52
CA THR A 19 4.63 19.45 -6.32
C THR A 19 6.13 19.44 -6.60
N PHE A 20 6.53 19.19 -7.85
CA PHE A 20 7.92 18.94 -8.26
C PHE A 20 8.57 17.72 -7.59
N PHE A 21 7.78 16.86 -6.96
CA PHE A 21 8.25 15.61 -6.38
C PHE A 21 7.90 14.43 -7.28
N MET A 22 8.76 13.43 -7.29
CA MET A 22 8.64 12.22 -8.09
C MET A 22 8.21 11.06 -7.20
N PRO A 23 6.95 10.59 -7.24
CA PRO A 23 6.54 9.42 -6.47
C PRO A 23 7.36 8.19 -6.87
N VAL A 24 7.89 7.47 -5.89
CA VAL A 24 8.53 6.17 -6.10
C VAL A 24 7.73 5.12 -5.34
N ILE A 25 7.18 4.16 -6.08
CA ILE A 25 6.21 3.20 -5.57
C ILE A 25 6.74 1.77 -5.68
N GLY A 26 6.66 1.03 -4.58
CA GLY A 26 6.72 -0.43 -4.54
C GLY A 26 5.38 -1.01 -4.09
N ALA A 27 5.19 -2.32 -4.24
CA ALA A 27 3.97 -2.98 -3.81
C ALA A 27 4.23 -4.39 -3.29
N GLU A 28 3.36 -4.86 -2.42
CA GLU A 28 3.29 -6.23 -1.94
C GLU A 28 1.88 -6.73 -2.24
N ILE A 29 1.76 -7.81 -3.02
CA ILE A 29 0.45 -8.42 -3.32
C ILE A 29 0.41 -9.85 -2.81
N GLU A 30 -0.60 -10.12 -2.00
CA GLU A 30 -0.85 -11.43 -1.41
C GLU A 30 -1.88 -12.21 -2.24
N PHE A 31 -1.74 -13.53 -2.24
CA PHE A 31 -2.69 -14.45 -2.86
C PHE A 31 -2.56 -15.84 -2.26
N TYR A 32 -3.60 -16.65 -2.42
CA TYR A 32 -3.55 -18.07 -2.12
C TYR A 32 -3.29 -18.86 -3.40
N LEU A 33 -2.46 -19.89 -3.31
CA LEU A 33 -2.26 -20.86 -4.39
C LEU A 33 -2.08 -22.25 -3.78
N LYS A 34 -3.12 -23.09 -3.89
CA LYS A 34 -3.12 -24.44 -3.30
C LYS A 34 -2.09 -25.36 -3.97
N ASP A 35 -1.64 -26.36 -3.21
CA ASP A 35 -0.72 -27.41 -3.67
C ASP A 35 0.53 -26.87 -4.38
N SER A 36 0.98 -25.67 -3.97
CA SER A 36 2.08 -24.97 -4.59
C SER A 36 3.24 -24.77 -3.62
N GLY A 37 4.45 -24.93 -4.17
CA GLY A 37 5.69 -24.49 -3.52
C GLY A 37 6.25 -23.29 -4.25
N ILE A 38 7.20 -22.60 -3.60
CA ILE A 38 7.88 -21.41 -4.14
C ILE A 38 8.43 -21.62 -5.56
N ASP A 39 8.85 -22.83 -5.91
CA ASP A 39 9.39 -23.16 -7.24
C ASP A 39 8.34 -23.06 -8.35
N LEU A 40 7.09 -23.44 -8.08
CA LEU A 40 6.00 -23.30 -9.04
C LEU A 40 5.69 -21.82 -9.28
N ILE A 41 5.73 -21.00 -8.23
CA ILE A 41 5.47 -19.56 -8.34
C ILE A 41 6.57 -18.90 -9.14
N LYS A 42 7.84 -19.17 -8.81
CA LYS A 42 9.01 -18.69 -9.55
C LYS A 42 8.95 -19.08 -11.02
N LYS A 43 8.63 -20.35 -11.32
CA LYS A 43 8.46 -20.83 -12.70
C LYS A 43 7.39 -20.05 -13.45
N ASN A 44 6.22 -19.82 -12.85
CA ASN A 44 5.15 -19.03 -13.47
C ASN A 44 5.58 -17.58 -13.72
N CYS A 45 6.31 -16.98 -12.77
CA CYS A 45 6.92 -15.65 -12.93
C CYS A 45 7.90 -15.63 -14.10
N ASP A 46 8.81 -16.59 -14.19
CA ASP A 46 9.83 -16.67 -15.25
C ASP A 46 9.20 -16.84 -16.63
N GLU A 47 8.27 -17.79 -16.78
CA GLU A 47 7.55 -18.06 -18.02
C GLU A 47 6.80 -16.84 -18.56
N ARG A 48 6.33 -15.97 -17.65
CA ARG A 48 5.54 -14.78 -17.98
C ARG A 48 6.35 -13.50 -17.87
N GLN A 49 7.64 -13.58 -17.57
CA GLN A 49 8.53 -12.44 -17.40
C GLN A 49 7.98 -11.43 -16.37
N ILE A 50 7.51 -11.93 -15.23
CA ILE A 50 7.17 -11.12 -14.06
C ILE A 50 8.47 -10.82 -13.33
N LYS A 51 8.75 -9.52 -13.14
CA LYS A 51 9.84 -9.08 -12.28
C LYS A 51 9.31 -8.96 -10.86
N TYR A 52 10.02 -9.54 -9.91
CA TYR A 52 9.72 -9.43 -8.49
C TYR A 52 11.02 -9.15 -7.72
N LEU A 53 10.88 -8.52 -6.56
CA LEU A 53 11.95 -8.32 -5.60
C LEU A 53 12.10 -9.55 -4.70
N GLU A 54 10.99 -10.05 -4.19
CA GLU A 54 10.93 -11.18 -3.27
C GLU A 54 9.63 -11.97 -3.50
N ILE A 55 9.69 -13.26 -3.18
CA ILE A 55 8.52 -14.13 -3.04
C ILE A 55 8.67 -14.83 -1.70
N LYS A 56 7.67 -14.73 -0.84
CA LYS A 56 7.66 -15.36 0.48
C LYS A 56 6.31 -15.99 0.77
N GLU A 57 6.34 -16.97 1.65
CA GLU A 57 5.14 -17.54 2.25
C GLU A 57 4.63 -16.58 3.33
N GLU A 58 3.32 -16.40 3.40
CA GLU A 58 2.63 -15.56 4.37
C GLU A 58 2.00 -16.41 5.50
N LYS A 59 1.25 -15.76 6.40
CA LYS A 59 0.73 -16.41 7.60
C LYS A 59 -0.36 -17.46 7.33
N GLY A 60 -1.09 -17.33 6.22
CA GLY A 60 -2.06 -18.33 5.77
C GLY A 60 -1.38 -19.55 5.14
N GLU A 61 -1.92 -20.74 5.38
CA GLU A 61 -1.44 -21.96 4.71
C GLU A 61 -1.58 -21.81 3.19
N SER A 62 -0.49 -22.00 2.46
CA SER A 62 -0.42 -21.76 1.00
C SER A 62 -0.76 -20.33 0.58
N GLN A 63 -0.62 -19.36 1.48
CA GLN A 63 -0.66 -17.94 1.17
C GLN A 63 0.74 -17.45 0.80
N TRP A 64 0.83 -16.66 -0.25
CA TRP A 64 2.08 -16.16 -0.79
C TRP A 64 1.99 -14.67 -1.01
N GLU A 65 3.14 -13.99 -0.90
CA GLU A 65 3.29 -12.60 -1.27
C GLU A 65 4.35 -12.47 -2.36
N ILE A 66 4.07 -11.66 -3.38
CA ILE A 66 5.05 -11.18 -4.34
C ILE A 66 5.30 -9.70 -4.08
N SER A 67 6.55 -9.35 -3.78
CA SER A 67 6.96 -7.96 -3.62
C SER A 67 7.50 -7.40 -4.95
N ILE A 68 7.06 -6.21 -5.34
CA ILE A 68 7.44 -5.51 -6.56
C ILE A 68 8.47 -4.43 -6.23
N SER A 69 9.57 -4.40 -6.98
CA SER A 69 10.63 -3.39 -6.79
C SER A 69 10.11 -1.96 -7.00
N HIS A 70 10.64 -1.03 -6.21
CA HIS A 70 10.24 0.36 -6.23
C HIS A 70 10.60 1.06 -7.55
N LYS A 71 9.65 1.78 -8.17
CA LYS A 71 9.81 2.49 -9.45
C LYS A 71 9.13 3.84 -9.43
N ASN A 72 9.64 4.79 -10.22
CA ASN A 72 8.99 6.08 -10.46
C ASN A 72 7.92 6.04 -11.56
N ASP A 73 7.89 4.98 -12.38
CA ASP A 73 6.78 4.72 -13.30
C ASP A 73 5.63 4.04 -12.53
N VAL A 74 4.78 4.88 -11.92
CA VAL A 74 3.65 4.41 -11.11
C VAL A 74 2.60 3.65 -11.94
N VAL A 75 2.51 3.91 -13.24
CA VAL A 75 1.60 3.19 -14.14
C VAL A 75 2.13 1.79 -14.41
N ALA A 76 3.44 1.65 -14.60
CA ALA A 76 4.08 0.34 -14.76
C ALA A 76 3.90 -0.53 -13.51
N ILE A 77 3.92 0.04 -12.29
CA ILE A 77 3.63 -0.71 -11.07
C ILE A 77 2.20 -1.30 -11.11
N ALA A 78 1.20 -0.51 -11.48
CA ALA A 78 -0.18 -1.01 -11.61
C ALA A 78 -0.32 -2.07 -12.72
N ASP A 79 0.35 -1.86 -13.86
CA ASP A 79 0.39 -2.84 -14.95
C ASP A 79 1.01 -4.18 -14.47
N GLU A 80 2.08 -4.14 -13.67
CA GLU A 80 2.74 -5.32 -13.11
C GLU A 80 1.87 -6.06 -12.08
N ILE A 81 1.13 -5.34 -11.23
CA ILE A 81 0.18 -5.94 -10.29
C ILE A 81 -0.90 -6.73 -11.06
N LEU A 82 -1.47 -6.15 -12.12
CA LEU A 82 -2.46 -6.85 -12.95
C LEU A 82 -1.85 -8.04 -13.67
N LYS A 83 -0.64 -7.88 -14.21
CA LYS A 83 0.09 -8.97 -14.85
C LYS A 83 0.30 -10.15 -13.89
N ILE A 84 0.66 -9.87 -12.62
CA ILE A 84 0.76 -10.89 -11.57
C ILE A 84 -0.57 -11.60 -11.41
N ARG A 85 -1.67 -10.86 -11.22
CA ARG A 85 -3.01 -11.45 -11.04
C ARG A 85 -3.45 -12.36 -12.18
N GLU A 86 -3.16 -11.96 -13.42
CA GLU A 86 -3.51 -12.72 -14.63
C GLU A 86 -2.60 -13.93 -14.88
N SER A 87 -1.43 -13.97 -14.24
CA SER A 87 -0.40 -14.97 -14.51
C SER A 87 -0.67 -16.31 -13.84
N PHE A 88 -1.40 -16.34 -12.73
CA PHE A 88 -1.62 -17.54 -11.94
C PHE A 88 -3.08 -17.99 -12.07
N LYS A 89 -3.31 -18.99 -12.93
CA LYS A 89 -4.66 -19.49 -13.27
C LYS A 89 -5.48 -19.93 -12.05
N ASP A 90 -4.81 -20.54 -11.07
CA ASP A 90 -5.45 -21.14 -9.89
C ASP A 90 -5.16 -20.34 -8.61
N ALA A 91 -4.60 -19.13 -8.73
CA ALA A 91 -4.40 -18.25 -7.59
C ALA A 91 -5.68 -17.49 -7.25
N ASP A 92 -5.95 -17.36 -5.95
CA ASP A 92 -7.04 -16.57 -5.43
C ASP A 92 -6.50 -15.28 -4.80
N PHE A 93 -6.79 -14.15 -5.47
CA PHE A 93 -6.46 -12.79 -5.04
C PHE A 93 -7.63 -12.10 -4.32
N SER A 94 -8.73 -12.80 -4.06
CA SER A 94 -9.88 -12.24 -3.34
C SER A 94 -9.44 -11.73 -1.97
N ALA A 95 -10.02 -10.62 -1.51
CA ALA A 95 -9.65 -10.02 -0.23
C ALA A 95 -9.78 -11.00 0.94
N MET A 96 -10.81 -11.87 0.90
CA MET A 96 -11.09 -12.86 1.92
C MET A 96 -11.54 -14.17 1.25
N PRO A 97 -10.59 -15.04 0.86
CA PRO A 97 -10.89 -16.30 0.14
C PRO A 97 -11.60 -17.34 1.01
N PHE A 98 -11.32 -17.32 2.31
CA PHE A 98 -11.87 -18.25 3.30
C PHE A 98 -12.53 -17.45 4.42
N ASP A 99 -13.66 -17.93 4.94
CA ASP A 99 -14.38 -17.22 6.02
C ASP A 99 -13.58 -17.16 7.33
N SER A 100 -12.60 -18.05 7.50
CA SER A 100 -11.63 -18.03 8.61
C SER A 100 -10.20 -17.99 8.07
N GLY A 101 -9.32 -17.27 8.78
CA GLY A 101 -7.91 -17.13 8.41
C GLY A 101 -7.51 -15.73 7.95
N TYR A 102 -6.35 -15.64 7.32
CA TYR A 102 -5.79 -14.39 6.82
C TYR A 102 -6.40 -14.02 5.46
N GLY A 103 -6.67 -12.75 5.25
CA GLY A 103 -7.09 -12.25 3.94
C GLY A 103 -5.90 -11.83 3.10
N ASN A 104 -6.14 -11.51 1.83
CA ASN A 104 -5.11 -11.00 0.93
C ASN A 104 -5.13 -9.48 0.86
N SER A 105 -3.95 -8.88 0.90
CA SER A 105 -3.72 -7.45 0.81
C SER A 105 -2.94 -7.01 -0.42
N LEU A 106 -3.09 -5.72 -0.72
CA LEU A 106 -2.24 -4.98 -1.62
C LEU A 106 -1.61 -3.83 -0.82
N HIS A 107 -0.43 -4.05 -0.25
CA HIS A 107 0.31 -2.95 0.37
C HIS A 107 0.99 -2.11 -0.71
N ILE A 108 0.88 -0.79 -0.58
CA ILE A 108 1.55 0.15 -1.47
C ILE A 108 2.59 0.93 -0.67
N HIS A 109 3.83 0.85 -1.11
CA HIS A 109 4.96 1.54 -0.49
C HIS A 109 5.25 2.79 -1.30
N ILE A 110 5.37 3.94 -0.65
CA ILE A 110 5.63 5.20 -1.35
C ILE A 110 6.68 6.05 -0.63
N SER A 111 7.73 6.41 -1.37
CA SER A 111 8.68 7.48 -1.02
C SER A 111 8.54 8.62 -2.01
N LEU A 112 9.13 9.77 -1.66
CA LEU A 112 8.91 11.00 -2.41
C LEU A 112 10.20 11.79 -2.67
N PRO A 113 11.04 11.35 -3.61
CA PRO A 113 12.20 12.12 -4.08
C PRO A 113 11.85 13.49 -4.66
N ASP A 114 12.72 14.46 -4.43
CA ASP A 114 12.77 15.71 -5.20
C ASP A 114 13.47 15.53 -6.56
N LYS A 115 13.56 16.61 -7.33
CA LYS A 115 14.19 16.63 -8.66
C LYS A 115 15.67 16.20 -8.65
N ASP A 116 16.34 16.31 -7.50
CA ASP A 116 17.75 15.96 -7.34
C ASP A 116 17.89 14.52 -6.79
N GLY A 117 16.77 13.79 -6.67
CA GLY A 117 16.72 12.41 -6.19
C GLY A 117 16.71 12.27 -4.67
N LYS A 118 16.66 13.37 -3.92
CA LYS A 118 16.65 13.33 -2.46
C LYS A 118 15.24 13.04 -1.95
N ASN A 119 15.08 11.93 -1.23
CA ASN A 119 13.81 11.58 -0.60
C ASN A 119 13.41 12.61 0.48
N ILE A 120 12.31 13.34 0.26
CA ILE A 120 11.88 14.40 1.18
C ILE A 120 11.21 13.87 2.46
N PHE A 121 10.88 12.57 2.50
CA PHE A 121 10.45 11.90 3.72
C PHE A 121 11.63 11.58 4.64
N ALA A 122 12.85 11.54 4.10
CA ALA A 122 14.06 11.28 4.87
C ALA A 122 14.38 12.45 5.82
N LYS A 123 14.77 12.12 7.03
CA LYS A 123 15.35 13.03 8.02
C LYS A 123 16.42 12.25 8.78
N ASN A 124 17.49 12.94 9.19
CA ASN A 124 18.64 12.31 9.86
C ASN A 124 18.37 11.97 11.34
N ASP A 125 17.16 12.19 11.83
CA ASP A 125 16.72 11.87 13.18
C ASP A 125 15.47 10.98 13.16
N ASP A 126 15.06 10.52 14.34
CA ASP A 126 13.94 9.61 14.52
C ASP A 126 12.56 10.28 14.28
N GLU A 127 12.52 11.58 13.99
CA GLU A 127 11.28 12.28 13.69
C GLU A 127 10.92 12.22 12.20
N GLU A 128 9.63 12.28 11.93
CA GLU A 128 9.11 12.41 10.57
C GLU A 128 9.38 13.82 10.02
N SER A 129 9.82 13.88 8.75
CA SER A 129 9.93 15.16 8.05
C SER A 129 8.57 15.85 7.95
N LEU A 130 8.58 17.17 7.75
CA LEU A 130 7.34 17.93 7.62
C LEU A 130 6.50 17.46 6.41
N TYR A 131 7.14 17.14 5.29
CA TYR A 131 6.46 16.56 4.12
C TYR A 131 5.89 15.17 4.39
N MET A 132 6.56 14.36 5.20
CA MET A 132 6.02 13.07 5.61
C MET A 132 4.78 13.24 6.49
N LYS A 133 4.81 14.17 7.46
CA LYS A 133 3.64 14.52 8.27
C LYS A 133 2.49 15.03 7.41
N TYR A 134 2.77 15.87 6.41
CA TYR A 134 1.76 16.34 5.45
C TYR A 134 1.15 15.21 4.63
N ALA A 135 1.98 14.32 4.09
CA ALA A 135 1.52 13.14 3.36
C ALA A 135 0.62 12.25 4.22
N ILE A 136 1.03 11.94 5.46
CA ILE A 136 0.24 11.15 6.41
C ILE A 136 -1.09 11.86 6.73
N GLY A 137 -1.06 13.15 7.05
CA GLY A 137 -2.27 13.91 7.38
C GLY A 137 -3.28 13.92 6.24
N GLY A 138 -2.81 14.12 5.00
CA GLY A 138 -3.67 14.06 3.83
C GLY A 138 -4.23 12.68 3.53
N LEU A 139 -3.40 11.62 3.66
CA LEU A 139 -3.84 10.24 3.50
C LEU A 139 -4.92 9.86 4.52
N LEU A 140 -4.72 10.17 5.81
CA LEU A 140 -5.71 9.90 6.85
C LEU A 140 -7.01 10.68 6.63
N GLU A 141 -6.93 11.95 6.24
CA GLU A 141 -8.11 12.78 6.00
C GLU A 141 -8.93 12.29 4.80
N LYS A 142 -8.29 11.78 3.75
CA LYS A 142 -8.95 11.27 2.54
C LYS A 142 -9.31 9.79 2.58
N MET A 143 -8.81 9.05 3.56
CA MET A 143 -9.05 7.61 3.68
C MET A 143 -10.54 7.24 3.68
N PRO A 144 -11.44 7.91 4.44
CA PRO A 144 -12.87 7.58 4.42
C PRO A 144 -13.50 7.71 3.02
N GLU A 145 -13.15 8.77 2.28
CA GLU A 145 -13.66 9.03 0.92
C GLU A 145 -13.19 7.95 -0.08
N HIS A 146 -12.01 7.36 0.17
CA HIS A 146 -11.38 6.38 -0.71
C HIS A 146 -11.61 4.92 -0.31
N MET A 147 -12.36 4.64 0.76
CA MET A 147 -12.59 3.25 1.20
C MET A 147 -13.23 2.37 0.11
N ARG A 148 -14.10 2.91 -0.75
CA ARG A 148 -14.66 2.16 -1.88
C ARG A 148 -13.65 1.79 -2.97
N VAL A 149 -12.50 2.47 -3.00
CA VAL A 149 -11.38 2.14 -3.88
C VAL A 149 -10.50 1.06 -3.25
N PHE A 150 -10.24 1.15 -1.94
CA PHE A 150 -9.39 0.22 -1.21
C PHE A 150 -10.09 -1.10 -0.83
N ALA A 151 -11.41 -1.06 -0.69
CA ALA A 151 -12.29 -2.17 -0.30
C ALA A 151 -13.58 -2.11 -1.14
N PRO A 152 -13.53 -2.45 -2.43
CA PRO A 152 -14.68 -2.31 -3.34
C PRO A 152 -15.78 -3.35 -3.13
N TYR A 153 -15.51 -4.47 -2.44
CA TYR A 153 -16.44 -5.59 -2.26
C TYR A 153 -16.70 -5.88 -0.78
N ASP A 154 -17.82 -6.54 -0.47
CA ASP A 154 -18.19 -6.89 0.92
C ASP A 154 -17.12 -7.74 1.62
N LYS A 155 -16.54 -8.71 0.90
CA LYS A 155 -15.43 -9.55 1.39
C LYS A 155 -14.19 -8.74 1.78
N CYS A 156 -13.99 -7.55 1.22
CA CYS A 156 -12.90 -6.66 1.64
C CYS A 156 -13.12 -6.13 3.05
N TYR A 157 -14.37 -5.81 3.42
CA TYR A 157 -14.71 -5.36 4.77
C TYR A 157 -14.67 -6.51 5.78
N GLU A 158 -15.01 -7.73 5.38
CA GLU A 158 -14.81 -8.93 6.21
C GLU A 158 -13.33 -9.10 6.59
N ARG A 159 -12.42 -8.98 5.63
CA ARG A 159 -10.98 -8.99 5.89
C ARG A 159 -10.57 -7.94 6.94
N LEU A 160 -11.06 -6.70 6.81
CA LEU A 160 -10.73 -5.61 7.75
C LEU A 160 -11.34 -5.82 9.16
N LYS A 161 -12.41 -6.62 9.27
CA LYS A 161 -13.09 -6.95 10.54
C LYS A 161 -12.54 -8.18 11.24
N ASN A 162 -11.84 -9.06 10.53
CA ASN A 162 -11.47 -10.38 11.04
C ASN A 162 -10.34 -10.39 12.08
N GLY A 163 -9.69 -9.25 12.35
CA GLY A 163 -8.65 -9.13 13.39
C GLY A 163 -7.32 -9.81 13.08
N ASN A 164 -7.14 -10.34 11.87
CA ASN A 164 -5.95 -11.08 11.43
C ASN A 164 -4.97 -10.16 10.68
N ASP A 165 -4.33 -9.24 11.40
CA ASP A 165 -3.31 -8.27 10.94
C ASP A 165 -3.75 -7.16 9.96
N ALA A 166 -4.98 -7.24 9.44
CA ALA A 166 -5.56 -6.15 8.68
C ALA A 166 -5.85 -4.93 9.58
N PRO A 167 -5.51 -3.70 9.15
CA PRO A 167 -5.83 -2.52 9.92
C PRO A 167 -7.36 -2.32 9.99
N SER A 168 -7.85 -1.86 11.13
CA SER A 168 -9.29 -1.60 11.35
C SER A 168 -9.62 -0.13 11.62
N THR A 169 -8.60 0.72 11.82
CA THR A 169 -8.75 2.12 12.20
C THR A 169 -7.97 3.07 11.30
N ILE A 170 -8.42 4.31 11.20
CA ILE A 170 -7.72 5.39 10.49
C ILE A 170 -6.55 5.84 11.37
N SER A 171 -5.38 5.24 11.12
CA SER A 171 -4.25 5.32 12.04
C SER A 171 -2.90 5.23 11.34
N TRP A 172 -1.86 5.68 12.04
CA TRP A 172 -0.48 5.65 11.55
C TRP A 172 0.51 5.37 12.68
N GLY A 173 1.67 4.80 12.35
CA GLY A 173 2.61 4.33 13.35
C GLY A 173 3.96 3.88 12.80
N GLY A 174 4.99 3.97 13.64
CA GLY A 174 6.35 3.55 13.30
C GLY A 174 6.51 2.04 13.48
N ASN A 175 6.88 1.35 12.39
CA ASN A 175 7.03 -0.10 12.30
C ASN A 175 5.87 -0.90 12.93
N ASN A 176 4.67 -0.31 12.93
CA ASN A 176 3.49 -0.87 13.56
C ASN A 176 2.62 -1.50 12.46
N ARG A 177 2.32 -2.79 12.54
CA ARG A 177 1.51 -3.50 11.52
C ARG A 177 0.01 -3.40 11.75
N THR A 178 -0.43 -2.91 12.91
CA THR A 178 -1.85 -2.75 13.28
C THR A 178 -2.48 -1.48 12.71
N VAL A 179 -1.67 -0.54 12.22
CA VAL A 179 -2.12 0.75 11.69
C VAL A 179 -2.38 0.71 10.18
N ALA A 180 -3.24 1.61 9.70
CA ALA A 180 -3.52 1.76 8.27
C ALA A 180 -2.31 2.29 7.48
N LEU A 181 -1.54 3.22 8.07
CA LEU A 181 -0.33 3.80 7.48
C LEU A 181 0.90 3.43 8.33
N ARG A 182 1.66 2.43 7.89
CA ARG A 182 2.89 2.00 8.57
C ARG A 182 4.09 2.76 8.04
N LEU A 183 5.01 3.12 8.92
CA LEU A 183 6.32 3.66 8.55
C LEU A 183 7.39 2.60 8.83
N PRO A 184 7.87 1.84 7.83
CA PRO A 184 8.89 0.82 8.04
C PRO A 184 10.16 1.38 8.71
N THR A 185 10.86 0.55 9.47
CA THR A 185 12.13 0.95 10.10
C THR A 185 13.19 1.21 9.03
N THR A 186 13.80 2.40 9.07
CA THR A 186 14.86 2.82 8.14
C THR A 186 15.99 3.54 8.87
N THR A 187 16.22 3.22 10.14
CA THR A 187 17.18 3.92 11.02
C THR A 187 18.60 3.92 10.46
N THR A 188 18.99 2.86 9.75
CA THR A 188 20.32 2.73 9.12
C THR A 188 20.36 3.20 7.66
N GLU A 189 19.21 3.51 7.06
CA GLU A 189 19.06 3.89 5.64
C GLU A 189 17.96 4.96 5.49
N PRO A 190 18.17 6.20 6.00
CA PRO A 190 17.13 7.25 6.00
C PRO A 190 16.55 7.56 4.62
N GLU A 191 17.33 7.38 3.56
CA GLU A 191 16.91 7.50 2.16
C GLU A 191 15.78 6.54 1.77
N ASN A 192 15.64 5.41 2.46
CA ASN A 192 14.60 4.40 2.22
C ASN A 192 13.29 4.70 2.98
N ARG A 193 13.21 5.83 3.72
CA ARG A 193 12.04 6.24 4.50
C ARG A 193 10.81 6.40 3.60
N ARG A 194 9.73 5.72 3.94
CA ARG A 194 8.54 5.59 3.11
C ARG A 194 7.30 5.36 3.96
N ILE A 195 6.15 5.54 3.34
CA ILE A 195 4.84 5.18 3.90
C ILE A 195 4.42 3.86 3.25
N GLU A 196 3.96 2.92 4.07
CA GLU A 196 3.31 1.68 3.65
C GLU A 196 1.81 1.83 3.92
N HIS A 197 1.02 1.90 2.85
CA HIS A 197 -0.43 1.96 2.90
C HIS A 197 -1.01 0.54 2.93
N ARG A 198 -1.59 0.14 4.06
CA ARG A 198 -1.94 -1.26 4.36
C ARG A 198 -3.41 -1.62 4.11
N VAL A 199 -4.23 -0.66 3.67
CA VAL A 199 -5.69 -0.82 3.63
C VAL A 199 -6.20 -1.56 2.39
N ALA A 200 -5.53 -1.46 1.24
CA ALA A 200 -6.09 -1.96 -0.01
C ALA A 200 -6.15 -3.49 -0.07
N ALA A 201 -7.19 -4.03 -0.68
CA ALA A 201 -7.35 -5.45 -0.96
C ALA A 201 -6.63 -5.87 -2.24
N ALA A 202 -6.14 -7.12 -2.28
CA ALA A 202 -5.45 -7.68 -3.45
C ALA A 202 -6.33 -7.70 -4.72
N ASP A 203 -7.64 -7.79 -4.56
CA ASP A 203 -8.63 -7.76 -5.64
C ASP A 203 -9.06 -6.35 -6.08
N SER A 204 -8.59 -5.29 -5.41
CA SER A 204 -8.86 -3.89 -5.76
C SER A 204 -8.20 -3.50 -7.09
N ASP A 205 -8.73 -2.47 -7.76
CA ASP A 205 -8.11 -1.94 -8.98
C ASP A 205 -6.83 -1.17 -8.63
N PRO A 206 -5.63 -1.65 -9.02
CA PRO A 206 -4.37 -1.03 -8.60
C PRO A 206 -4.18 0.38 -9.18
N TYR A 207 -4.78 0.70 -10.34
CA TYR A 207 -4.70 2.06 -10.88
C TYR A 207 -5.47 3.04 -10.00
N LEU A 208 -6.66 2.65 -9.53
CA LEU A 208 -7.47 3.49 -8.66
C LEU A 208 -6.86 3.57 -7.25
N VAL A 209 -6.34 2.47 -6.71
CA VAL A 209 -5.65 2.46 -5.41
C VAL A 209 -4.48 3.43 -5.39
N ILE A 210 -3.59 3.35 -6.40
CA ILE A 210 -2.44 4.25 -6.48
C ILE A 210 -2.91 5.70 -6.70
N SER A 211 -3.94 5.92 -7.52
CA SER A 211 -4.50 7.27 -7.72
C SER A 211 -4.99 7.87 -6.40
N ALA A 212 -5.75 7.12 -5.61
CA ALA A 212 -6.29 7.56 -4.32
C ALA A 212 -5.18 7.87 -3.30
N ILE A 213 -4.10 7.09 -3.30
CA ILE A 213 -2.92 7.34 -2.45
C ILE A 213 -2.22 8.64 -2.87
N LEU A 214 -1.98 8.82 -4.18
CA LEU A 214 -1.36 10.05 -4.70
C LEU A 214 -2.23 11.28 -4.42
N GLU A 215 -3.56 11.17 -4.58
CA GLU A 215 -4.51 12.25 -4.28
C GLU A 215 -4.50 12.62 -2.79
N GLY A 216 -4.45 11.64 -1.88
CA GLY A 216 -4.34 11.89 -0.44
C GLY A 216 -3.04 12.60 -0.06
N ILE A 217 -1.90 12.14 -0.59
CA ILE A 217 -0.59 12.78 -0.36
C ILE A 217 -0.59 14.21 -0.94
N TYR A 218 -1.08 14.38 -2.16
CA TYR A 218 -1.19 15.66 -2.83
C TYR A 218 -2.01 16.66 -2.02
N TYR A 219 -3.19 16.24 -1.54
CA TYR A 219 -4.05 17.03 -0.67
C TYR A 219 -3.31 17.45 0.61
N GLY A 220 -2.62 16.51 1.25
CA GLY A 220 -1.85 16.76 2.46
C GLY A 220 -0.73 17.77 2.28
N ILE A 221 0.05 17.63 1.20
CA ILE A 221 1.18 18.52 0.88
C ILE A 221 0.69 19.93 0.57
N LEU A 222 -0.31 20.07 -0.30
CA LEU A 222 -0.79 21.40 -0.72
C LEU A 222 -1.44 22.18 0.42
N ASN A 223 -2.22 21.49 1.26
CA ASN A 223 -2.95 22.12 2.35
C ASN A 223 -2.20 22.07 3.69
N LYS A 224 -0.97 21.53 3.70
CA LYS A 224 -0.12 21.39 4.90
C LYS A 224 -0.84 20.68 6.05
N VAL A 225 -1.59 19.63 5.72
CA VAL A 225 -2.45 18.91 6.67
C VAL A 225 -1.60 18.07 7.61
N LEU A 226 -1.67 18.33 8.91
CA LEU A 226 -1.02 17.47 9.89
C LEU A 226 -1.92 16.30 10.29
N PRO A 227 -1.36 15.14 10.69
CA PRO A 227 -2.14 14.04 11.24
C PRO A 227 -2.92 14.51 12.48
N LYS A 228 -4.23 14.25 12.51
CA LYS A 228 -5.09 14.61 13.66
C LYS A 228 -4.91 13.64 14.83
N SER A 229 -4.50 12.41 14.54
CA SER A 229 -4.16 11.41 15.54
C SER A 229 -2.66 11.41 15.83
N GLU A 230 -2.33 11.12 17.09
CA GLU A 230 -0.95 10.84 17.52
C GLU A 230 -0.41 9.56 16.85
N LYS A 231 0.92 9.46 16.80
CA LYS A 231 1.60 8.26 16.33
C LYS A 231 1.31 7.09 17.27
N ILE A 232 0.86 5.96 16.71
CA ILE A 232 0.46 4.79 17.50
C ILE A 232 1.65 3.85 17.73
N TYR A 233 1.94 3.58 18.99
CA TYR A 233 3.02 2.67 19.43
C TYR A 233 2.52 1.26 19.82
N GLY A 234 1.23 1.11 20.14
CA GLY A 234 0.62 -0.17 20.52
C GLY A 234 -0.35 -0.69 19.46
N ASP A 235 -1.32 -1.50 19.89
CA ASP A 235 -2.34 -2.03 19.00
C ASP A 235 -3.40 -0.96 18.68
N ALA A 236 -3.43 -0.51 17.42
CA ALA A 236 -4.31 0.55 16.94
C ALA A 236 -5.80 0.18 16.94
N SER A 237 -6.17 -1.08 17.19
CA SER A 237 -7.57 -1.50 17.36
C SER A 237 -8.11 -1.22 18.76
N LEU A 238 -7.24 -0.92 19.74
CA LEU A 238 -7.64 -0.68 21.11
C LEU A 238 -8.38 0.66 21.26
N LYS A 239 -9.57 0.61 21.86
CA LYS A 239 -10.43 1.78 22.10
C LYS A 239 -9.77 2.93 22.84
N MET A 240 -8.71 2.66 23.61
CA MET A 240 -7.97 3.69 24.35
C MET A 240 -7.34 4.77 23.44
N TYR A 241 -7.11 4.45 22.16
CA TYR A 241 -6.57 5.40 21.19
C TYR A 241 -7.65 6.32 20.59
N GLY A 242 -8.95 6.03 20.78
CA GLY A 242 -10.04 6.88 20.29
C GLY A 242 -10.05 7.10 18.77
N LEU A 243 -9.57 6.11 18.00
CA LEU A 243 -9.42 6.20 16.55
C LEU A 243 -10.73 5.88 15.83
N ASP A 244 -10.97 6.57 14.73
CA ASP A 244 -12.11 6.30 13.84
C ASP A 244 -11.95 4.94 13.12
N SER A 245 -13.07 4.25 12.92
CA SER A 245 -13.15 2.99 12.17
C SER A 245 -12.95 3.22 10.67
N LEU A 246 -12.39 2.23 9.98
CA LEU A 246 -12.33 2.20 8.50
C LEU A 246 -13.68 1.84 7.84
N TYR A 247 -14.67 1.41 8.63
CA TYR A 247 -15.97 0.92 8.16
C TYR A 247 -17.12 1.29 9.10
#